data_AF-A0A0U2PED2-F1
#
_entry.id   AF-A0A0U2PED2-F1
#
_cell.length_a   1.000
_cell.length_b   1.000
_cell.length_c   1.000
_cell.angle_alpha   90.00
_cell.angle_beta   90.00
_cell.angle_gamma   90.00
#
_symmetry.space_group_name_H-M   'P 1'
#
loop_
_entity.id
_entity.type
_entity.pdbx_description
1 polymer ?
#
loop_
_entity_poly.entity_id
_entity_poly.type
_entity_poly.pdbx_seq_one_letter_code
_entity_poly.pdbx_strand_id
1 'polypeptide(L)'
;MDFGTFITYAPLPLIIFALLITWKYECSRFFLFLLLIVELIDEVLYKTSLSWTTHHYLYCMVLDIMFVVPIVYRKAISNWLYNKTGSDFFRRVCESHHYSLQEIGLLLIFGLNFVINFIVYIEIWLYKLYVIDNPYIKLIFRNPIQIGLHIFGICALLTYTVKTPLREKYYEGQNSN
;
A
#
# COMPACT_ATOMS: atom_id res chain seq x y z
N MET A 1 9.24 3.53 22.93
CA MET A 1 8.91 3.69 21.50
C MET A 1 8.12 4.97 21.38
N ASP A 2 8.57 5.91 20.56
CA ASP A 2 7.81 7.13 20.30
C ASP A 2 6.58 6.80 19.45
N PHE A 3 5.52 7.60 19.59
CA PHE A 3 4.24 7.42 18.88
C PHE A 3 4.42 7.31 17.36
N GLY A 4 5.35 8.07 16.79
CA GLY A 4 5.68 8.00 15.37
C GLY A 4 6.25 6.64 14.96
N THR A 5 7.13 6.06 15.78
CA THR A 5 7.67 4.71 15.52
C THR A 5 6.57 3.67 15.59
N PHE A 6 5.67 3.75 16.58
CA PHE A 6 4.55 2.81 16.67
C PHE A 6 3.68 2.83 15.39
N ILE A 7 3.36 4.03 14.87
CA ILE A 7 2.56 4.18 13.64
C ILE A 7 3.29 3.60 12.42
N THR A 8 4.60 3.80 12.30
CA THR A 8 5.39 3.27 11.18
C THR A 8 5.34 1.75 11.12
N TYR A 9 5.48 1.08 12.26
CA TYR A 9 5.51 -0.39 12.35
C TYR A 9 4.12 -1.04 12.44
N ALA A 10 3.05 -0.25 12.58
CA ALA A 10 1.69 -0.75 12.76
C ALA A 10 1.08 -1.49 11.55
N PRO A 11 1.37 -1.15 10.28
CA PRO A 11 0.72 -1.80 9.15
C PRO A 11 1.07 -3.29 9.03
N LEU A 12 2.33 -3.68 9.27
CA LEU A 12 2.78 -5.07 9.18
C LEU A 12 1.98 -6.05 10.05
N PRO A 13 1.87 -5.89 11.40
CA PRO A 13 1.06 -6.79 12.22
C PRO A 13 -0.43 -6.73 11.85
N LEU A 14 -0.90 -5.58 11.34
CA LEU A 14 -2.28 -5.41 10.91
C LEU A 14 -2.59 -6.18 9.63
N ILE A 15 -1.69 -6.19 8.65
CA ILE A 15 -1.82 -7.01 7.44
C ILE A 15 -1.84 -8.49 7.81
N ILE A 16 -0.97 -8.93 8.73
CA ILE A 16 -0.96 -10.32 9.21
C ILE A 16 -2.30 -10.68 9.87
N PHE A 17 -2.80 -9.83 10.75
CA PHE A 17 -4.09 -10.02 11.40
C PHE A 17 -5.26 -10.04 10.38
N ALA A 18 -5.24 -9.13 9.42
CA ALA A 18 -6.21 -9.07 8.33
C ALA A 18 -6.22 -10.35 7.49
N LEU A 19 -5.03 -10.90 7.22
CA LEU A 19 -4.84 -12.13 6.46
C LEU A 19 -5.38 -13.35 7.20
N LEU A 20 -5.26 -13.40 8.53
CA LEU A 20 -5.88 -14.44 9.36
C LEU A 20 -7.41 -14.38 9.33
N ILE A 21 -8.00 -13.18 9.45
CA ILE A 21 -9.47 -12.99 9.39
C ILE A 21 -10.03 -13.35 8.01
N THR A 22 -9.35 -12.90 6.96
CA THR A 22 -9.82 -13.05 5.57
C THR A 22 -9.33 -14.33 4.91
N TRP A 23 -8.71 -15.25 5.66
CA TRP A 23 -8.08 -16.47 5.13
C TRP A 23 -9.02 -17.35 4.30
N LYS A 24 -10.33 -17.31 4.63
CA LYS A 24 -11.38 -18.02 3.91
C LYS A 24 -11.60 -17.48 2.49
N TYR A 25 -11.34 -16.20 2.25
CA TYR A 25 -11.66 -15.51 0.99
C TYR A 25 -10.43 -15.41 0.10
N GLU A 26 -10.45 -16.11 -1.03
CA GLU A 26 -9.28 -16.30 -1.88
C GLU A 26 -8.75 -14.99 -2.49
N CYS A 27 -9.64 -14.14 -3.03
CA CYS A 27 -9.26 -12.86 -3.60
C CYS A 27 -8.63 -11.93 -2.55
N SER A 28 -9.25 -11.84 -1.36
CA SER A 28 -8.74 -11.00 -0.27
C SER A 28 -7.42 -11.50 0.30
N ARG A 29 -7.29 -12.82 0.47
CA ARG A 29 -6.03 -13.45 0.91
C ARG A 29 -4.90 -13.15 -0.06
N PHE A 30 -5.14 -13.29 -1.37
CA PHE A 30 -4.13 -13.02 -2.38
C PHE A 30 -3.72 -11.53 -2.40
N PHE A 31 -4.70 -10.62 -2.30
CA PHE A 31 -4.43 -9.18 -2.23
C PHE A 31 -3.57 -8.81 -1.01
N LEU A 32 -3.98 -9.24 0.19
CA LEU A 32 -3.24 -8.95 1.42
C LEU A 32 -1.86 -9.60 1.43
N PHE A 33 -1.71 -10.77 0.79
CA PHE A 33 -0.41 -11.41 0.63
C PHE A 33 0.53 -10.59 -0.26
N LEU A 34 0.03 -10.03 -1.37
CA LEU A 34 0.82 -9.12 -2.21
C LEU A 34 1.21 -7.85 -1.45
N LEU A 35 0.28 -7.25 -0.70
CA LEU A 35 0.59 -6.09 0.15
C LEU A 35 1.63 -6.43 1.22
N LEU A 36 1.54 -7.61 1.85
CA LEU A 36 2.51 -8.07 2.85
C LEU A 36 3.92 -8.16 2.27
N ILE A 37 4.06 -8.64 1.03
CA ILE A 37 5.37 -8.70 0.36
C ILE A 37 5.96 -7.30 0.20
N VAL A 38 5.16 -6.33 -0.26
CA VAL A 38 5.64 -4.96 -0.46
C VAL A 38 6.00 -4.32 0.89
N GLU A 39 5.18 -4.52 1.92
CA GLU A 39 5.44 -4.03 3.29
C GLU A 39 6.73 -4.62 3.87
N LEU A 40 6.97 -5.92 3.67
CA LEU A 40 8.21 -6.57 4.12
C LEU A 40 9.44 -6.01 3.41
N ILE A 41 9.33 -5.72 2.11
CA ILE A 41 10.41 -5.06 1.36
C ILE A 41 10.68 -3.68 1.96
N ASP A 42 9.63 -2.90 2.25
CA ASP A 42 9.79 -1.58 2.86
C ASP A 42 10.49 -1.68 4.20
N GLU A 43 10.01 -2.52 5.11
CA GLU A 43 10.57 -2.64 6.46
C GLU A 43 12.05 -3.07 6.45
N VAL A 44 12.41 -4.01 5.58
CA VAL A 44 13.80 -4.48 5.44
C VAL A 44 14.70 -3.36 4.89
N LEU A 45 14.20 -2.58 3.94
CA LEU A 45 14.97 -1.52 3.28
C LEU A 45 14.87 -0.16 3.98
N TYR A 46 13.98 0.02 4.94
CA TYR A 46 13.68 1.30 5.58
C TYR A 46 14.93 1.99 6.11
N LYS A 47 15.71 1.29 6.95
CA LYS A 47 16.97 1.83 7.51
C LYS A 47 18.02 2.14 6.45
N THR A 48 18.12 1.29 5.43
CA THR A 48 19.04 1.50 4.30
C THR A 48 18.62 2.74 3.50
N SER A 49 17.33 2.91 3.25
CA SER A 49 16.80 4.04 2.50
C SER A 49 17.08 5.39 3.19
N LEU A 50 17.03 5.43 4.53
CA LEU A 50 17.33 6.63 5.31
C LEU A 50 18.79 7.08 5.15
N SER A 51 19.70 6.14 4.94
CA SER A 51 21.11 6.45 4.69
C SER A 51 21.35 7.16 3.35
N TRP A 52 20.42 7.05 2.40
CA TRP A 52 20.56 7.64 1.07
C TRP A 52 20.22 9.13 1.00
N THR A 53 19.86 9.75 2.14
CA THR A 53 19.56 11.18 2.32
C THR A 53 18.58 11.73 1.28
N THR A 54 19.05 12.26 0.15
CA THR A 54 18.21 12.80 -0.94
C THR A 54 17.49 11.71 -1.72
N HIS A 55 18.11 10.54 -1.94
CA HIS A 55 17.45 9.48 -2.70
C HIS A 55 16.42 8.70 -1.87
N HIS A 56 16.32 8.97 -0.56
CA HIS A 56 15.25 8.44 0.29
C HIS A 56 13.85 8.79 -0.26
N TYR A 57 13.63 10.02 -0.73
CA TYR A 57 12.33 10.44 -1.26
C TYR A 57 12.01 9.76 -2.60
N LEU A 58 13.04 9.49 -3.41
CA LEU A 58 12.90 8.68 -4.61
C LEU A 58 12.52 7.23 -4.27
N TYR A 59 13.12 6.67 -3.22
CA TYR A 59 12.74 5.37 -2.70
C TYR A 59 11.28 5.35 -2.22
N CYS A 60 10.83 6.36 -1.46
CA CYS A 60 9.42 6.47 -1.05
C CYS A 60 8.47 6.49 -2.26
N MET A 61 8.80 7.26 -3.31
CA MET A 61 8.02 7.28 -4.55
C MET A 61 7.97 5.91 -5.23
N VAL A 62 9.08 5.19 -5.29
CA VAL A 62 9.12 3.83 -5.86
C VAL A 62 8.24 2.89 -5.04
N LEU A 63 8.27 2.98 -3.71
CA LEU A 63 7.41 2.17 -2.86
C LEU A 63 5.93 2.49 -3.03
N ASP A 64 5.56 3.77 -3.12
CA ASP A 64 4.16 4.15 -3.40
C ASP A 64 3.66 3.47 -4.68
N ILE A 65 4.49 3.45 -5.74
CA ILE A 65 4.18 2.71 -6.96
C ILE A 65 4.07 1.20 -6.69
N MET A 66 5.00 0.62 -5.92
CA MET A 66 4.95 -0.80 -5.58
C MET A 66 3.69 -1.18 -4.81
N PHE A 67 3.18 -0.32 -3.93
CA PHE A 67 1.90 -0.55 -3.22
C PHE A 67 0.68 -0.44 -4.14
N VAL A 68 0.76 0.39 -5.19
CA VAL A 68 -0.29 0.50 -6.22
C VAL A 68 -0.38 -0.75 -7.10
N VAL A 69 0.74 -1.43 -7.35
CA VAL A 69 0.78 -2.61 -8.22
C VAL A 69 -0.19 -3.72 -7.77
N PRO A 70 -0.20 -4.17 -6.50
CA PRO A 70 -1.17 -5.13 -5.98
C PRO A 70 -2.63 -4.68 -6.07
N ILE A 71 -2.90 -3.38 -6.13
CA ILE A 71 -4.26 -2.84 -6.22
C ILE A 71 -4.75 -2.92 -7.66
N VAL A 72 -3.98 -2.38 -8.60
CA VAL A 72 -4.39 -2.22 -10.01
C VAL A 72 -4.16 -3.49 -10.82
N TYR A 73 -3.03 -4.15 -10.62
CA TYR A 73 -2.59 -5.27 -11.45
C TYR A 73 -2.92 -6.63 -10.85
N ARG A 74 -3.67 -6.71 -9.73
CA ARG A 74 -4.00 -8.00 -9.08
C ARG A 74 -4.53 -9.04 -10.05
N LYS A 75 -5.50 -8.65 -10.88
CA LYS A 75 -6.14 -9.54 -11.87
C LYS A 75 -5.17 -9.99 -12.96
N ALA A 76 -4.29 -9.10 -13.41
CA ALA A 76 -3.28 -9.44 -14.40
C ALA A 76 -2.22 -10.39 -13.81
N ILE A 77 -1.79 -10.14 -12.57
CA ILE A 77 -0.83 -10.99 -11.85
C ILE A 77 -1.43 -12.38 -11.62
N SER A 78 -2.68 -12.48 -11.15
CA SER A 78 -3.34 -13.78 -10.94
C SER A 78 -3.54 -14.54 -12.25
N ASN A 79 -3.96 -13.87 -13.33
CA ASN A 79 -4.10 -14.50 -14.64
C ASN A 79 -2.75 -14.99 -15.19
N TRP A 80 -1.69 -14.21 -15.04
CA TRP A 80 -0.33 -14.62 -15.44
C TRP A 80 0.15 -15.83 -14.64
N LEU A 81 -0.08 -15.83 -13.31
CA LEU A 81 0.23 -16.97 -12.44
C LEU A 81 -0.59 -18.21 -12.81
N TYR A 82 -1.86 -18.06 -13.16
CA TYR A 82 -2.70 -19.15 -13.63
C TYR A 82 -2.15 -19.78 -14.91
N ASN A 83 -1.82 -18.96 -15.92
CA ASN A 83 -1.25 -19.43 -17.18
C ASN A 83 0.09 -20.15 -17.01
N LYS A 84 0.84 -19.82 -15.95
CA LYS A 84 2.13 -20.46 -15.64
C LYS A 84 2.01 -21.73 -14.80
N THR A 85 1.10 -21.76 -13.83
CA THR A 85 1.02 -22.82 -12.83
C THR A 85 -0.13 -23.80 -13.06
N GLY A 86 -1.16 -23.41 -13.83
CA GLY A 86 -2.40 -24.16 -14.00
C GLY A 86 -3.25 -24.28 -12.74
N SER A 87 -2.91 -23.58 -11.65
CA SER A 87 -3.58 -23.76 -10.36
C SER A 87 -4.94 -23.09 -10.33
N ASP A 88 -5.98 -23.87 -10.02
CA ASP A 88 -7.37 -23.39 -9.91
C ASP A 88 -7.55 -22.27 -8.89
N PHE A 89 -6.65 -22.15 -7.90
CA PHE A 89 -6.65 -21.03 -6.96
C PHE A 89 -6.55 -19.68 -7.69
N PHE A 90 -5.61 -19.54 -8.63
CA PHE A 90 -5.42 -18.27 -9.33
C PHE A 90 -6.54 -17.95 -10.32
N ARG A 91 -7.18 -18.98 -10.89
CA ARG A 91 -8.38 -18.83 -11.69
C ARG A 91 -9.52 -18.23 -10.86
N ARG A 92 -9.81 -18.82 -9.70
CA ARG A 92 -10.86 -18.32 -8.79
C ARG A 92 -10.59 -16.90 -8.30
N VAL A 93 -9.33 -16.55 -8.01
CA VAL A 93 -8.93 -15.18 -7.67
C VAL A 93 -9.17 -14.19 -8.83
N CYS A 94 -8.93 -14.62 -10.06
CA CYS A 94 -9.17 -13.78 -11.25
C CYS A 94 -10.67 -13.54 -11.50
N GLU A 95 -11.48 -14.57 -11.31
CA GLU A 95 -12.94 -14.54 -11.51
C GLU A 95 -13.66 -13.75 -10.41
N SER A 96 -13.22 -13.87 -9.15
CA SER A 96 -13.80 -13.17 -7.99
C SER A 96 -13.23 -11.77 -7.77
N HIS A 97 -12.43 -11.24 -8.70
CA HIS A 97 -11.83 -9.93 -8.55
C HIS A 97 -12.86 -8.80 -8.70
N HIS A 98 -13.06 -8.05 -7.62
CA HIS A 98 -13.84 -6.82 -7.60
C HIS A 98 -13.07 -5.72 -6.88
N TYR A 99 -13.18 -4.49 -7.39
CA TYR A 99 -12.62 -3.31 -6.72
C TYR A 99 -13.48 -2.92 -5.53
N SER A 100 -12.85 -2.76 -4.38
CA SER A 100 -13.48 -2.24 -3.18
C SER A 100 -13.23 -0.74 -3.04
N LEU A 101 -14.17 -0.02 -2.42
CA LEU A 101 -14.00 1.42 -2.14
C LEU A 101 -12.73 1.70 -1.31
N GLN A 102 -12.35 0.75 -0.43
CA GLN A 102 -11.14 0.86 0.39
C GLN A 102 -9.87 0.73 -0.45
N GLU A 103 -9.87 -0.10 -1.48
CA GLU A 103 -8.73 -0.22 -2.41
C GLU A 103 -8.54 1.08 -3.21
N ILE A 104 -9.64 1.72 -3.63
CA ILE A 104 -9.61 3.05 -4.26
C ILE A 104 -9.09 4.10 -3.25
N GLY A 105 -9.50 4.01 -1.99
CA GLY A 105 -8.98 4.86 -0.92
C GLY A 105 -7.47 4.70 -0.73
N LEU A 106 -6.97 3.47 -0.71
CA LEU A 106 -5.53 3.18 -0.65
C LEU A 106 -4.79 3.73 -1.87
N LEU A 107 -5.34 3.55 -3.08
CA LEU A 107 -4.77 4.11 -4.31
C LEU A 107 -4.61 5.64 -4.21
N LEU A 108 -5.62 6.33 -3.68
CA LEU A 108 -5.58 7.77 -3.46
C LEU A 108 -4.53 8.16 -2.42
N ILE A 109 -4.43 7.42 -1.31
CA ILE A 109 -3.44 7.66 -0.25
C ILE A 109 -2.02 7.54 -0.80
N PHE A 110 -1.70 6.45 -1.51
CA PHE A 110 -0.39 6.26 -2.12
C PHE A 110 -0.12 7.28 -3.23
N GLY A 111 -1.13 7.66 -4.02
CA GLY A 111 -1.01 8.72 -5.01
C GLY A 111 -0.68 10.08 -4.40
N LEU A 112 -1.34 10.47 -3.30
CA LEU A 112 -1.03 11.70 -2.58
C LEU A 112 0.37 11.65 -1.95
N ASN A 113 0.74 10.52 -1.35
CA ASN A 113 2.07 10.33 -0.78
C ASN A 113 3.16 10.48 -1.84
N PHE A 114 2.93 9.90 -3.02
CA PHE A 114 3.84 10.01 -4.16
C PHE A 114 4.05 11.48 -4.57
N VAL A 115 2.95 12.23 -4.73
CA VAL A 115 3.01 13.66 -5.11
C VAL A 115 3.78 14.48 -4.08
N ILE A 116 3.55 14.24 -2.78
CA ILE A 116 4.27 14.94 -1.71
C ILE A 116 5.77 14.61 -1.75
N ASN A 117 6.13 13.33 -1.87
CA ASN A 117 7.53 12.93 -1.95
C ASN A 117 8.20 13.46 -3.23
N PHE A 118 7.48 13.56 -4.34
CA PHE A 118 7.96 14.18 -5.57
C PHE A 118 8.27 15.67 -5.39
N ILE A 119 7.35 16.43 -4.78
CA ILE A 119 7.54 17.85 -4.50
C ILE A 119 8.74 18.04 -3.56
N VAL A 120 8.83 17.25 -2.48
CA VAL A 120 9.96 17.30 -1.54
C VAL A 120 11.28 16.93 -2.22
N TYR A 121 11.27 15.94 -3.12
CA TYR A 121 12.46 15.56 -3.88
C TYR A 121 12.98 16.71 -4.74
N ILE A 122 12.08 17.40 -5.47
CA ILE A 122 12.42 18.60 -6.24
C ILE A 122 12.94 19.70 -5.31
N GLU A 123 12.24 19.98 -4.21
CA GLU A 123 12.62 21.02 -3.25
C GLU A 123 14.04 20.81 -2.71
N ILE A 124 14.40 19.57 -2.37
CA ILE A 124 15.74 19.25 -1.86
C ILE A 124 16.81 19.43 -2.93
N TRP A 125 16.51 19.13 -4.19
CA TRP A 125 17.42 19.41 -5.30
C TRP A 125 17.62 20.91 -5.51
N LEU A 126 16.54 21.70 -5.48
CA LEU A 126 16.63 23.16 -5.56
C LEU A 126 17.46 23.74 -4.42
N TYR A 127 17.29 23.21 -3.20
CA TYR A 127 18.11 23.60 -2.04
C TYR A 127 19.58 23.25 -2.24
N LYS A 128 19.89 22.03 -2.73
CA LYS A 128 21.27 21.62 -3.02
C LYS A 128 21.94 22.44 -4.12
N LEU A 129 21.16 22.90 -5.09
CA LEU A 129 21.63 23.75 -6.18
C LEU A 129 21.66 25.25 -5.80
N TYR A 130 21.40 25.58 -4.52
CA TYR A 130 21.34 26.95 -4.01
C TYR A 130 20.33 27.85 -4.74
N VAL A 131 19.26 27.25 -5.29
CA VAL A 131 18.14 27.98 -5.89
C VAL A 131 17.19 28.52 -4.81
N ILE A 132 17.10 27.79 -3.68
CA ILE A 132 16.31 28.19 -2.51
C ILE A 132 17.16 28.06 -1.25
N ASP A 133 16.91 28.92 -0.26
CA ASP A 133 17.66 28.94 1.00
C ASP A 133 17.14 27.96 2.06
N ASN A 134 15.90 27.47 1.91
CA ASN A 134 15.28 26.62 2.91
C ASN A 134 14.22 25.67 2.31
N PRO A 135 14.31 24.35 2.54
CA PRO A 135 13.30 23.40 2.09
C PRO A 135 12.08 23.36 3.04
N TYR A 136 11.17 24.32 2.86
CA TYR A 136 9.98 24.52 3.71
C TYR A 136 9.04 23.31 3.77
N ILE A 137 8.73 22.68 2.63
CA ILE A 137 7.78 21.56 2.56
C ILE A 137 8.34 20.35 3.31
N LYS A 138 9.62 20.04 3.08
CA LYS A 138 10.34 19.00 3.81
C LYS A 138 10.32 19.22 5.33
N LEU A 139 10.60 20.44 5.79
CA LEU A 139 10.78 20.72 7.22
C LEU A 139 9.47 20.85 8.00
N ILE A 140 8.44 21.43 7.39
CA ILE A 140 7.21 21.82 8.12
C ILE A 140 6.06 20.86 7.79
N PHE A 141 5.87 20.53 6.51
CA PHE A 141 4.62 19.90 6.05
C PHE A 141 4.72 18.38 5.87
N ARG A 142 5.87 17.86 5.44
CA ARG A 142 6.00 16.44 5.07
C ARG A 142 5.61 15.50 6.21
N ASN A 143 6.23 15.66 7.38
CA ASN A 143 6.04 14.74 8.50
C ASN A 143 4.58 14.66 8.99
N PRO A 144 3.88 15.78 9.29
CA PRO A 144 2.49 15.69 9.73
C PRO A 144 1.57 15.12 8.66
N ILE A 145 1.79 15.42 7.37
CA ILE A 145 0.98 14.86 6.29
C ILE A 145 1.23 13.35 6.16
N GLN A 146 2.49 12.91 6.22
CA GLN A 146 2.84 11.49 6.13
C GLN A 146 2.24 10.68 7.29
N ILE A 147 2.26 11.21 8.52
CA ILE A 147 1.57 10.59 9.66
C ILE A 147 0.08 10.48 9.39
N GLY A 148 -0.55 11.55 8.89
CA GLY A 148 -1.97 11.55 8.53
C GLY A 148 -2.30 10.48 7.49
N LEU A 149 -1.52 10.40 6.41
CA LEU A 149 -1.67 9.41 5.35
C LEU A 149 -1.50 7.97 5.88
N HIS A 150 -0.53 7.72 6.75
CA HIS A 150 -0.39 6.41 7.40
C HIS A 150 -1.61 6.03 8.24
N ILE A 151 -2.14 6.95 9.04
CA ILE A 151 -3.35 6.70 9.84
C ILE A 151 -4.53 6.37 8.91
N PHE A 152 -4.73 7.14 7.84
CA PHE A 152 -5.77 6.83 6.86
C PHE A 152 -5.56 5.48 6.17
N GLY A 153 -4.31 5.10 5.86
CA GLY A 153 -3.97 3.80 5.29
C GLY A 153 -4.32 2.64 6.23
N ILE A 154 -3.97 2.76 7.51
CA ILE A 154 -4.33 1.81 8.57
C ILE A 154 -5.86 1.69 8.67
N CYS A 155 -6.60 2.80 8.71
CA CYS A 155 -8.05 2.81 8.76
C CYS A 155 -8.69 2.16 7.52
N ALA A 156 -8.14 2.42 6.32
CA ALA A 156 -8.61 1.81 5.08
C ALA A 156 -8.41 0.29 5.10
N LEU A 157 -7.25 -0.18 5.56
CA LEU A 157 -6.94 -1.60 5.68
C LEU A 157 -7.82 -2.31 6.72
N LEU A 158 -8.09 -1.69 7.87
CA LEU A 158 -9.04 -2.20 8.86
C LEU A 158 -10.45 -2.28 8.30
N THR A 159 -10.90 -1.22 7.62
CA THR A 159 -12.22 -1.19 6.99
C THR A 159 -12.35 -2.25 5.91
N TYR A 160 -11.29 -2.47 5.11
CA TYR A 160 -11.22 -3.54 4.12
C TYR A 160 -11.42 -4.90 4.79
N THR A 161 -10.68 -5.15 5.86
CA THR A 161 -10.71 -6.42 6.62
C THR A 161 -12.10 -6.71 7.18
N VAL A 162 -12.71 -5.73 7.86
CA VAL A 162 -14.03 -5.88 8.50
C VAL A 162 -15.15 -6.02 7.47
N LYS A 163 -15.08 -5.32 6.32
CA LYS A 163 -16.12 -5.38 5.28
C LYS A 163 -15.96 -6.55 4.32
N THR A 164 -14.80 -7.21 4.28
CA THR A 164 -14.55 -8.35 3.38
C THR A 164 -15.63 -9.45 3.53
N PRO A 165 -15.95 -9.97 4.73
CA PRO A 165 -16.96 -11.02 4.87
C PRO A 165 -18.35 -10.67 4.31
N LEU A 166 -18.78 -9.42 4.48
CA LEU A 166 -20.08 -8.94 3.98
C LEU A 166 -20.06 -8.77 2.47
N ARG A 167 -18.94 -8.27 1.93
CA ARG A 167 -18.74 -8.07 0.49
C ARG A 167 -18.76 -9.39 -0.27
N GLU A 168 -18.01 -10.38 0.20
CA GLU A 168 -17.92 -11.68 -0.49
C GLU A 168 -19.27 -12.40 -0.47
N LYS A 169 -20.02 -12.37 0.64
CA LYS A 169 -21.40 -12.90 0.70
C LYS A 169 -22.35 -12.24 -0.29
N TYR A 170 -22.21 -10.93 -0.52
CA TYR A 170 -23.05 -10.21 -1.49
C TYR A 170 -22.82 -10.72 -2.91
N TYR A 171 -21.56 -10.94 -3.30
CA TYR A 171 -21.22 -11.45 -4.64
C TYR A 171 -21.54 -12.94 -4.82
N GLU A 172 -21.35 -13.76 -3.77
CA GLU A 172 -21.80 -15.18 -3.78
C GLU A 172 -23.32 -15.28 -4.03
N GLY A 173 -24.11 -14.40 -3.42
CA GLY A 173 -25.56 -14.35 -3.61
C GLY A 173 -26.00 -13.90 -5.00
N GLN A 174 -25.21 -13.08 -5.71
CA GLN A 174 -25.51 -12.67 -7.08
C GLN A 174 -25.18 -13.76 -8.11
N ASN A 175 -24.14 -14.56 -7.88
CA ASN A 175 -23.77 -15.65 -8.79
C ASN A 175 -24.69 -16.89 -8.68
N SER A 176 -25.58 -16.92 -7.68
CA SER A 176 -26.48 -18.04 -7.40
C SER A 176 -27.91 -17.85 -7.96
N ASN A 177 -28.21 -16.68 -8.53
CA ASN A 177 -29.50 -16.33 -9.16
C ASN A 177 -29.32 -16.20 -10.67
#